data_AF-A0A1H2ZD19-F1
#
_entry.id   AF-A0A1H2ZD19-F1
#
_cell.length_a   1.000
_cell.length_b   1.000
_cell.length_c   1.000
_cell.angle_alpha   90.00
_cell.angle_beta   90.00
_cell.angle_gamma   90.00
#
_symmetry.space_group_name_H-M   'P 1'
#
loop_
_entity.id
_entity.type
_entity.pdbx_description
1 polymer ?
#
loop_
_entity_poly.entity_id
_entity_poly.type
_entity_poly.pdbx_seq_one_letter_code
_entity_poly.pdbx_strand_id
1 'polypeptide(L)'
;MVFSMIFKPKERRAILAMMREAKKRGVEIDELADLVGPFELMRLTGQYPDADVTKYGLVPDDQVVKEIHTDPALKNAADAAKRGEWQQAAMLVNATWGDWETRGKVVSRLAAIAADDDTWLKSWQRAEPGNPHAAVVDAEALVYLAWQIRGGKWASETSAAQFAGFERTLNKAEAAAWQATELVPADPTPWSTLITLGRGLSVDHEDFDRRWQGLMERAPLHRRGHDSALQYWCAKWQGSHEEMVAFARSGAAKSPTLSGLIIRAAYEWEDANQRVWQEPWARQGLETHLAWLSADGADNHYVHDDLGWAITGLMRTKRDAEAIPLFQRLGAYAGGEPWNYHSDPVGYFCYQRATVCLAAKKR
;
A
#
# COMPACT_ATOMS: atom_id res chain seq x y z
N MET A 1 -2.22 -40.66 26.39
CA MET A 1 -2.61 -40.02 27.67
C MET A 1 -1.76 -38.79 28.03
N VAL A 2 -0.47 -38.73 27.68
CA VAL A 2 0.41 -37.58 28.04
C VAL A 2 0.01 -36.25 27.36
N PHE A 3 -0.40 -36.28 26.10
CA PHE A 3 -0.91 -35.10 25.37
C PHE A 3 -2.16 -34.48 26.02
N SER A 4 -2.90 -35.26 26.82
CA SER A 4 -4.17 -34.84 27.44
C SER A 4 -4.01 -34.15 28.80
N MET A 5 -2.79 -33.95 29.29
CA MET A 5 -2.53 -33.24 30.55
C MET A 5 -1.83 -31.89 30.33
N ILE A 6 -1.23 -31.66 29.16
CA ILE A 6 -0.33 -30.52 28.92
C ILE A 6 -1.04 -29.33 28.26
N PHE A 7 -2.01 -29.57 27.38
CA PHE A 7 -2.64 -28.50 26.57
C PHE A 7 -4.12 -28.29 26.92
N LYS A 8 -4.63 -27.06 26.83
CA LYS A 8 -6.06 -26.77 26.96
C LYS A 8 -6.86 -27.41 25.80
N PRO A 9 -8.17 -27.69 25.95
CA PRO A 9 -8.97 -28.34 24.90
C PRO A 9 -9.00 -27.59 23.54
N LYS A 10 -8.84 -26.26 23.55
CA LYS A 10 -8.73 -25.46 22.33
C LYS A 10 -7.37 -25.62 21.65
N GLU A 11 -6.28 -25.58 22.41
CA GLU A 11 -4.92 -25.78 21.93
C GLU A 11 -4.76 -27.18 21.29
N ARG A 12 -5.34 -28.22 21.90
CA ARG A 12 -5.34 -29.57 21.30
C ARG A 12 -6.05 -29.64 19.96
N ARG A 13 -7.20 -28.96 19.83
CA ARG A 13 -7.94 -28.92 18.57
C ARG A 13 -7.15 -28.21 17.48
N ALA A 14 -6.50 -27.09 17.82
CA ALA A 14 -5.62 -26.37 16.91
C ALA A 14 -4.45 -27.25 16.43
N ILE A 15 -3.73 -27.90 17.37
CA ILE A 15 -2.62 -28.81 17.03
C ILE A 15 -3.11 -29.95 16.13
N LEU A 16 -4.22 -30.61 16.47
CA LEU A 16 -4.78 -31.70 15.66
C LEU A 16 -5.25 -31.25 14.27
N ALA A 17 -5.68 -29.99 14.11
CA ALA A 17 -6.02 -29.44 12.81
C ALA A 17 -4.75 -29.19 11.98
N MET A 18 -3.73 -28.58 12.58
CA MET A 18 -2.42 -28.37 11.94
C MET A 18 -1.77 -29.70 11.52
N MET A 19 -1.77 -30.72 12.39
CA MET A 19 -1.24 -32.06 12.05
C MET A 19 -1.96 -32.68 10.85
N ARG A 20 -3.29 -32.50 10.75
CA ARG A 20 -4.08 -33.01 9.62
C ARG A 20 -3.75 -32.29 8.32
N GLU A 21 -3.58 -30.97 8.38
CA GLU A 21 -3.24 -30.18 7.19
C GLU A 21 -1.80 -30.42 6.73
N ALA A 22 -0.83 -30.49 7.65
CA ALA A 22 0.56 -30.86 7.36
C ALA A 22 0.63 -32.23 6.66
N LYS A 23 -0.06 -33.24 7.20
CA LYS A 23 -0.17 -34.56 6.58
C LYS A 23 -0.80 -34.51 5.18
N LYS A 24 -1.81 -33.68 4.97
CA LYS A 24 -2.47 -33.51 3.66
C LYS A 24 -1.53 -32.88 2.62
N ARG A 25 -0.67 -31.96 3.05
CA ARG A 25 0.31 -31.27 2.18
C ARG A 25 1.64 -32.01 2.03
N GLY A 26 1.86 -33.07 2.82
CA GLY A 26 3.09 -33.85 2.77
C GLY A 26 4.29 -33.11 3.37
N VAL A 27 4.06 -32.27 4.37
CA VAL A 27 5.07 -31.44 5.04
C VAL A 27 5.04 -31.70 6.55
N GLU A 28 6.12 -31.35 7.24
CA GLU A 28 6.14 -31.39 8.70
C GLU A 28 5.32 -30.24 9.32
N ILE A 29 4.89 -30.39 10.57
CA ILE A 29 3.99 -29.41 11.21
C ILE A 29 4.65 -28.06 11.47
N ASP A 30 5.96 -28.06 11.71
CA ASP A 30 6.80 -26.87 11.88
C ASP A 30 6.99 -26.13 10.54
N GLU A 31 7.12 -26.85 9.43
CA GLU A 31 7.17 -26.28 8.08
C GLU A 31 5.80 -25.73 7.61
N LEU A 32 4.69 -26.23 8.16
CA LEU A 32 3.35 -25.77 7.77
C LEU A 32 3.19 -24.27 7.99
N ALA A 33 3.73 -23.71 9.08
CA ALA A 33 3.59 -22.30 9.43
C ALA A 33 4.27 -21.36 8.42
N ASP A 34 5.30 -21.82 7.72
CA ASP A 34 5.97 -21.07 6.66
C ASP A 34 5.22 -21.15 5.31
N LEU A 35 4.33 -22.13 5.18
CA LEU A 35 3.54 -22.39 3.96
C LEU A 35 2.12 -21.84 4.02
N VAL A 36 1.59 -21.58 5.21
CA VAL A 36 0.26 -20.98 5.39
C VAL A 36 0.37 -19.56 5.92
N GLY A 37 -0.38 -18.64 5.32
CA GLY A 37 -0.49 -17.28 5.83
C GLY A 37 -1.16 -17.24 7.22
N PRO A 38 -0.98 -16.16 7.99
CA PRO A 38 -1.52 -16.06 9.34
C PRO A 38 -3.05 -16.24 9.39
N PHE A 39 -3.77 -15.74 8.38
CA PHE A 39 -5.23 -15.84 8.32
C PHE A 39 -5.72 -17.24 7.95
N GLU A 40 -4.99 -17.96 7.10
CA GLU A 40 -5.25 -19.37 6.82
C GLU A 40 -5.02 -20.22 8.07
N LEU A 41 -3.93 -19.96 8.81
CA LEU A 41 -3.66 -20.61 10.08
C LEU A 41 -4.79 -20.36 11.10
N MET A 42 -5.33 -19.14 11.16
CA MET A 42 -6.49 -18.84 12.00
C MET A 42 -7.73 -19.64 11.59
N ARG A 43 -7.98 -19.86 10.30
CA ARG A 43 -9.09 -20.70 9.82
C ARG A 43 -8.89 -22.16 10.24
N LEU A 44 -7.69 -22.71 10.03
CA LEU A 44 -7.34 -24.08 10.40
C LEU A 44 -7.49 -24.33 11.91
N THR A 45 -7.08 -23.36 12.73
CA THR A 45 -7.06 -23.48 14.19
C THR A 45 -8.38 -23.10 14.86
N GLY A 46 -9.39 -22.66 14.08
CA GLY A 46 -10.69 -22.22 14.61
C GLY A 46 -10.64 -20.90 15.36
N GLN A 47 -9.63 -20.06 15.08
CA GLN A 47 -9.47 -18.71 15.64
C GLN A 47 -10.04 -17.63 14.70
N TYR A 48 -10.35 -17.98 13.46
CA TYR A 48 -10.97 -17.07 12.50
C TYR A 48 -12.40 -16.70 12.92
N PRO A 49 -12.85 -15.44 12.74
CA PRO A 49 -14.20 -15.03 13.08
C PRO A 49 -15.25 -15.83 12.29
N ASP A 50 -16.13 -16.51 13.01
CA ASP A 50 -17.23 -17.29 12.43
C ASP A 50 -18.41 -16.37 12.09
N ALA A 51 -18.37 -15.79 10.89
CA ALA A 51 -19.39 -14.91 10.37
C ALA A 51 -19.73 -15.24 8.91
N ASP A 52 -21.02 -15.36 8.62
CA ASP A 52 -21.52 -15.41 7.24
C ASP A 52 -21.64 -13.99 6.70
N VAL A 53 -20.56 -13.55 6.05
CA VAL A 53 -20.41 -12.21 5.45
C VAL A 53 -21.47 -11.92 4.37
N THR A 54 -22.02 -12.95 3.74
CA THR A 54 -23.01 -12.79 2.66
C THR A 54 -24.35 -12.27 3.16
N LYS A 55 -24.69 -12.53 4.44
CA LYS A 55 -25.88 -11.95 5.11
C LYS A 55 -25.83 -10.43 5.21
N TYR A 56 -24.64 -9.85 5.06
CA TYR A 56 -24.41 -8.41 5.08
C TYR A 56 -24.18 -7.85 3.66
N GLY A 57 -24.52 -8.61 2.61
CA GLY A 57 -24.36 -8.18 1.21
C GLY A 57 -22.90 -8.10 0.75
N LEU A 58 -21.97 -8.72 1.48
CA LEU A 58 -20.57 -8.78 1.08
C LEU A 58 -20.34 -9.99 0.16
N VAL A 59 -19.47 -9.84 -0.83
CA VAL A 59 -19.08 -10.94 -1.73
C VAL A 59 -18.44 -12.09 -0.94
N PRO A 60 -18.59 -13.36 -1.34
CA PRO A 60 -17.90 -14.48 -0.70
C PRO A 60 -16.36 -14.32 -0.68
N ASP A 61 -15.70 -14.85 0.35
CA ASP A 61 -14.24 -14.72 0.53
C ASP A 61 -13.42 -15.36 -0.61
N ASP A 62 -13.94 -16.42 -1.23
CA ASP A 62 -13.31 -17.11 -2.38
C ASP A 62 -13.39 -16.32 -3.69
N GLN A 63 -14.14 -15.21 -3.72
CA GLN A 63 -14.24 -14.29 -4.84
C GLN A 63 -13.41 -13.02 -4.66
N VAL A 64 -12.77 -12.83 -3.50
CA VAL A 64 -11.94 -11.65 -3.23
C VAL A 64 -10.64 -11.73 -4.04
N VAL A 65 -10.28 -10.62 -4.65
CA VAL A 65 -9.11 -10.49 -5.52
C VAL A 65 -8.22 -9.33 -5.09
N LYS A 66 -6.91 -9.49 -5.28
CA LYS A 66 -5.93 -8.43 -5.02
C LYS A 66 -5.85 -7.41 -6.16
N GLU A 67 -5.96 -7.86 -7.40
CA GLU A 67 -5.90 -6.98 -8.58
C GLU A 67 -7.26 -6.97 -9.29
N ILE A 68 -7.77 -5.79 -9.60
CA ILE A 68 -8.86 -5.63 -10.58
C ILE A 68 -8.30 -4.80 -11.72
N HIS A 69 -8.33 -5.37 -12.92
CA HIS A 69 -7.98 -4.63 -14.13
C HIS A 69 -9.21 -3.87 -14.63
N THR A 70 -9.49 -2.71 -14.04
CA THR A 70 -10.62 -1.86 -14.46
C THR A 70 -10.29 -0.95 -15.64
N ASP A 71 -9.02 -0.62 -15.87
CA ASP A 71 -8.57 0.21 -16.99
C ASP A 71 -8.05 -0.67 -18.14
N PRO A 72 -8.80 -0.79 -19.26
CA PRO A 72 -8.36 -1.58 -20.41
C PRO A 72 -7.09 -1.04 -21.06
N ALA A 73 -6.87 0.28 -21.05
CA ALA A 73 -5.68 0.88 -21.66
C ALA A 73 -4.43 0.54 -20.85
N LEU A 74 -4.49 0.68 -19.53
CA LEU A 74 -3.39 0.27 -18.65
C LEU A 74 -3.14 -1.24 -18.71
N LYS A 75 -4.21 -2.06 -18.75
CA LYS A 75 -4.08 -3.50 -18.92
C LYS A 75 -3.37 -3.84 -20.23
N ASN A 76 -3.79 -3.25 -21.34
CA ASN A 76 -3.20 -3.50 -22.66
C ASN A 76 -1.73 -3.07 -22.71
N ALA A 77 -1.39 -1.90 -22.15
CA ALA A 77 -0.02 -1.42 -22.05
C ALA A 77 0.85 -2.36 -21.18
N ALA A 78 0.33 -2.80 -20.03
CA ALA A 78 1.01 -3.74 -19.15
C ALA A 78 1.25 -5.10 -19.82
N ASP A 79 0.25 -5.65 -20.52
CA ASP A 79 0.37 -6.92 -21.22
C ASP A 79 1.35 -6.81 -22.41
N ALA A 80 1.37 -5.68 -23.11
CA ALA A 80 2.33 -5.39 -24.17
C ALA A 80 3.76 -5.30 -23.63
N ALA A 81 3.96 -4.55 -22.53
CA ALA A 81 5.25 -4.44 -21.87
C ALA A 81 5.80 -5.81 -21.45
N LYS A 82 4.95 -6.69 -20.89
CA LYS A 82 5.31 -8.08 -20.55
C LYS A 82 5.69 -8.95 -21.75
N ARG A 83 5.29 -8.57 -22.98
CA ARG A 83 5.72 -9.22 -24.22
C ARG A 83 6.97 -8.57 -24.85
N GLY A 84 7.54 -7.54 -24.22
CA GLY A 84 8.67 -6.79 -24.76
C GLY A 84 8.29 -5.57 -25.62
N GLU A 85 7.00 -5.27 -25.77
CA GLU A 85 6.47 -4.19 -26.62
C GLU A 85 6.29 -2.90 -25.80
N TRP A 86 6.98 -1.81 -26.16
CA TRP A 86 6.96 -0.56 -25.40
C TRP A 86 5.99 0.51 -25.93
N GLN A 87 5.51 0.38 -27.15
CA GLN A 87 4.75 1.44 -27.84
C GLN A 87 3.44 1.79 -27.12
N GLN A 88 2.74 0.78 -26.59
CA GLN A 88 1.50 1.00 -25.84
C GLN A 88 1.75 1.68 -24.49
N ALA A 89 2.87 1.36 -23.82
CA ALA A 89 3.30 2.05 -22.61
C ALA A 89 3.64 3.52 -22.90
N ALA A 90 4.39 3.79 -23.96
CA ALA A 90 4.74 5.15 -24.37
C ALA A 90 3.51 5.99 -24.71
N MET A 91 2.59 5.44 -25.52
CA MET A 91 1.33 6.11 -25.88
C MET A 91 0.49 6.42 -24.63
N LEU A 92 0.35 5.46 -23.72
CA LEU A 92 -0.45 5.64 -22.52
C LEU A 92 0.15 6.68 -21.58
N VAL A 93 1.46 6.61 -21.29
CA VAL A 93 2.12 7.61 -20.42
C VAL A 93 2.00 9.01 -21.01
N ASN A 94 2.13 9.17 -22.33
CA ASN A 94 1.92 10.47 -22.97
C ASN A 94 0.46 10.95 -22.86
N ALA A 95 -0.52 10.05 -22.99
CA ALA A 95 -1.94 10.37 -22.94
C ALA A 95 -2.41 10.89 -21.57
N THR A 96 -1.69 10.60 -20.48
CA THR A 96 -2.03 11.09 -19.13
C THR A 96 -1.45 12.48 -18.82
N TRP A 97 -0.94 13.22 -19.81
CA TRP A 97 -0.35 14.54 -19.57
C TRP A 97 -1.38 15.52 -18.97
N GLY A 98 -1.03 16.17 -17.86
CA GLY A 98 -1.92 17.09 -17.13
C GLY A 98 -2.87 16.41 -16.15
N ASP A 99 -3.14 15.11 -16.30
CA ASP A 99 -3.80 14.29 -15.28
C ASP A 99 -2.74 13.58 -14.45
N TRP A 100 -2.21 14.30 -13.46
CA TRP A 100 -1.07 13.84 -12.66
C TRP A 100 -1.39 12.63 -11.78
N GLU A 101 -2.64 12.47 -11.35
CA GLU A 101 -3.04 11.33 -10.52
C GLU A 101 -3.14 10.05 -11.36
N THR A 102 -3.73 10.12 -12.55
CA THR A 102 -3.72 8.99 -13.49
C THR A 102 -2.31 8.68 -13.99
N ARG A 103 -1.52 9.72 -14.30
CA ARG A 103 -0.12 9.57 -14.71
C ARG A 103 0.70 8.80 -13.67
N GLY A 104 0.62 9.20 -12.40
CA GLY A 104 1.34 8.53 -11.32
C GLY A 104 1.00 7.05 -11.19
N LYS A 105 -0.27 6.66 -11.38
CA LYS A 105 -0.70 5.25 -11.37
C LYS A 105 -0.18 4.46 -12.57
N VAL A 106 -0.25 5.05 -13.76
CA VAL A 106 0.24 4.43 -15.01
C VAL A 106 1.75 4.20 -14.91
N VAL A 107 2.50 5.24 -14.54
CA VAL A 107 3.97 5.14 -14.36
C VAL A 107 4.30 4.09 -13.31
N SER A 108 3.63 4.12 -12.15
CA SER A 108 3.81 3.13 -11.08
C SER A 108 3.64 1.69 -11.54
N ARG A 109 2.55 1.40 -12.26
CA ARG A 109 2.29 0.04 -12.74
C ARG A 109 3.33 -0.40 -13.79
N LEU A 110 3.71 0.49 -14.70
CA LEU A 110 4.74 0.18 -15.70
C LEU A 110 6.12 0.00 -15.05
N ALA A 111 6.45 0.84 -14.06
CA ALA A 111 7.68 0.76 -13.29
C ALA A 111 7.79 -0.57 -12.52
N ALA A 112 6.70 -1.02 -11.90
CA ALA A 112 6.66 -2.33 -11.24
C ALA A 112 6.92 -3.49 -12.23
N ILE A 113 6.41 -3.40 -13.46
CA ILE A 113 6.68 -4.41 -14.52
C ILE A 113 8.15 -4.34 -14.96
N ALA A 114 8.71 -3.14 -15.14
CA ALA A 114 10.11 -2.97 -15.50
C ALA A 114 11.09 -3.40 -14.40
N ALA A 115 10.70 -3.34 -13.12
CA ALA A 115 11.51 -3.85 -12.03
C ALA A 115 11.69 -5.38 -12.10
N ASP A 116 10.69 -6.10 -12.61
CA ASP A 116 10.77 -7.56 -12.84
C ASP A 116 11.55 -7.89 -14.13
N ASP A 117 11.27 -7.19 -15.23
CA ASP A 117 12.01 -7.28 -16.50
C ASP A 117 12.01 -5.94 -17.26
N ASP A 118 13.18 -5.30 -17.32
CA ASP A 118 13.38 -3.99 -17.94
C ASP A 118 13.67 -4.05 -19.45
N THR A 119 13.62 -5.22 -20.09
CA THR A 119 13.99 -5.41 -21.50
C THR A 119 13.15 -4.53 -22.43
N TRP A 120 11.84 -4.40 -22.16
CA TRP A 120 10.95 -3.55 -22.93
C TRP A 120 11.28 -2.05 -22.74
N LEU A 121 11.61 -1.63 -21.52
CA LEU A 121 11.94 -0.24 -21.19
C LEU A 121 13.29 0.16 -21.80
N LYS A 122 14.30 -0.71 -21.73
CA LYS A 122 15.58 -0.52 -22.44
C LYS A 122 15.39 -0.44 -23.95
N SER A 123 14.46 -1.22 -24.49
CA SER A 123 14.13 -1.16 -25.93
C SER A 123 13.49 0.18 -26.29
N TRP A 124 12.63 0.73 -25.43
CA TRP A 124 12.08 2.08 -25.59
C TRP A 124 13.19 3.14 -25.57
N GLN A 125 14.05 3.14 -24.55
CA GLN A 125 15.15 4.09 -24.40
C GLN A 125 16.14 4.06 -25.60
N ARG A 126 16.36 2.88 -26.20
CA ARG A 126 17.20 2.74 -27.41
C ARG A 126 16.51 3.27 -28.66
N ALA A 127 15.20 3.02 -28.79
CA ALA A 127 14.42 3.47 -29.95
C ALA A 127 14.21 4.99 -29.92
N GLU A 128 14.04 5.57 -28.72
CA GLU A 128 13.81 7.00 -28.50
C GLU A 128 14.77 7.55 -27.43
N PRO A 129 16.06 7.76 -27.76
CA PRO A 129 17.03 8.29 -26.82
C PRO A 129 16.61 9.67 -26.29
N GLY A 130 16.64 9.84 -24.96
CA GLY A 130 16.26 11.08 -24.31
C GLY A 130 14.75 11.32 -24.18
N ASN A 131 13.91 10.32 -24.47
CA ASN A 131 12.46 10.45 -24.24
C ASN A 131 12.19 10.72 -22.74
N PRO A 132 11.53 11.85 -22.39
CA PRO A 132 11.27 12.22 -21.00
C PRO A 132 10.38 11.22 -20.26
N HIS A 133 9.41 10.61 -20.94
CA HIS A 133 8.48 9.65 -20.34
C HIS A 133 9.17 8.32 -20.03
N ALA A 134 10.08 7.86 -20.88
CA ALA A 134 10.90 6.69 -20.60
C ALA A 134 11.78 6.93 -19.36
N ALA A 135 12.36 8.13 -19.21
CA ALA A 135 13.16 8.50 -18.04
C ALA A 135 12.34 8.52 -16.74
N VAL A 136 11.10 9.02 -16.78
CA VAL A 136 10.19 9.01 -15.63
C VAL A 136 9.89 7.57 -15.18
N VAL A 137 9.58 6.67 -16.12
CA VAL A 137 9.32 5.25 -15.81
C VAL A 137 10.57 4.55 -15.28
N ASP A 138 11.74 4.84 -15.85
CA ASP A 138 13.02 4.27 -15.42
C ASP A 138 13.39 4.65 -13.98
N ALA A 139 13.28 5.93 -13.64
CA ALA A 139 13.54 6.41 -12.30
C ALA A 139 12.68 5.68 -11.26
N GLU A 140 11.39 5.51 -11.55
CA GLU A 140 10.49 4.81 -10.64
C GLU A 140 10.71 3.29 -10.64
N ALA A 141 11.06 2.68 -11.78
CA ALA A 141 11.37 1.25 -11.87
C ALA A 141 12.58 0.89 -11.01
N LEU A 142 13.61 1.75 -10.98
CA LEU A 142 14.78 1.57 -10.12
C LEU A 142 14.41 1.67 -8.63
N VAL A 143 13.44 2.52 -8.26
CA VAL A 143 12.90 2.54 -6.89
C VAL A 143 12.23 1.20 -6.56
N TYR A 144 11.35 0.70 -7.44
CA TYR A 144 10.72 -0.61 -7.25
C TYR A 144 11.75 -1.74 -7.10
N LEU A 145 12.74 -1.79 -7.98
CA LEU A 145 13.83 -2.77 -7.94
C LEU A 145 14.61 -2.67 -6.62
N ALA A 146 14.90 -1.46 -6.13
CA ALA A 146 15.58 -1.28 -4.85
C ALA A 146 14.77 -1.94 -3.71
N TRP A 147 13.46 -1.66 -3.61
CA TRP A 147 12.61 -2.25 -2.58
C TRP A 147 12.46 -3.77 -2.72
N GLN A 148 12.45 -4.31 -3.93
CA GLN A 148 12.49 -5.75 -4.18
C GLN A 148 13.80 -6.38 -3.66
N ILE A 149 14.95 -5.75 -3.92
CA ILE A 149 16.27 -6.21 -3.43
C ILE A 149 16.33 -6.22 -1.90
N ARG A 150 15.85 -5.14 -1.25
CA ARG A 150 15.79 -5.04 0.22
C ARG A 150 14.88 -6.14 0.80
N GLY A 151 13.75 -6.39 0.15
CA GLY A 151 12.68 -7.23 0.65
C GLY A 151 11.81 -6.52 1.69
N GLY A 152 10.68 -7.16 2.04
CA GLY A 152 9.68 -6.60 2.95
C GLY A 152 9.93 -6.81 4.44
N LYS A 153 11.06 -7.41 4.83
CA LYS A 153 11.37 -7.69 6.24
C LYS A 153 11.82 -6.42 6.97
N TRP A 154 11.82 -6.49 8.31
CA TRP A 154 12.36 -5.42 9.15
C TRP A 154 13.85 -5.20 8.88
N ALA A 155 14.35 -4.00 9.19
CA ALA A 155 15.76 -3.66 9.02
C ALA A 155 16.69 -4.63 9.79
N SER A 156 16.28 -5.07 10.98
CA SER A 156 16.99 -6.07 11.80
C SER A 156 17.09 -7.46 11.17
N GLU A 157 16.28 -7.73 10.14
CA GLU A 157 16.21 -9.02 9.44
C GLU A 157 16.71 -8.95 7.99
N THR A 158 17.22 -7.78 7.58
CA THR A 158 17.75 -7.55 6.23
C THR A 158 19.27 -7.77 6.26
N SER A 159 19.79 -8.60 5.34
CA SER A 159 21.23 -8.88 5.31
C SER A 159 22.05 -7.67 4.84
N ALA A 160 23.32 -7.59 5.23
CA ALA A 160 24.24 -6.54 4.77
C ALA A 160 24.36 -6.47 3.23
N ALA A 161 24.30 -7.63 2.56
CA ALA A 161 24.30 -7.69 1.10
C ALA A 161 23.04 -7.08 0.47
N GLN A 162 21.86 -7.32 1.07
CA GLN A 162 20.60 -6.70 0.64
C GLN A 162 20.63 -5.18 0.85
N PHE A 163 21.15 -4.71 1.99
CA PHE A 163 21.32 -3.28 2.25
C PHE A 163 22.25 -2.62 1.23
N ALA A 164 23.41 -3.21 0.95
CA ALA A 164 24.34 -2.68 -0.04
C ALA A 164 23.74 -2.66 -1.47
N GLY A 165 22.92 -3.67 -1.82
CA GLY A 165 22.18 -3.70 -3.07
C GLY A 165 21.08 -2.63 -3.16
N PHE A 166 20.34 -2.45 -2.07
CA PHE A 166 19.32 -1.42 -1.91
C PHE A 166 19.92 -0.02 -2.11
N GLU A 167 20.95 0.33 -1.34
CA GLU A 167 21.60 1.64 -1.41
C GLU A 167 22.17 1.94 -2.80
N ARG A 168 22.88 0.98 -3.41
CA ARG A 168 23.40 1.16 -4.78
C ARG A 168 22.29 1.41 -5.80
N THR A 169 21.15 0.77 -5.64
CA THR A 169 20.03 0.90 -6.59
C THR A 169 19.29 2.21 -6.35
N LEU A 170 19.12 2.64 -5.10
CA LEU A 170 18.56 3.95 -4.77
C LEU A 170 19.42 5.11 -5.31
N ASN A 171 20.74 5.03 -5.21
CA ASN A 171 21.63 6.06 -5.77
C ASN A 171 21.49 6.17 -7.30
N LYS A 172 21.28 5.05 -8.00
CA LYS A 172 20.98 5.06 -9.44
C LYS A 172 19.61 5.67 -9.73
N ALA A 173 18.60 5.27 -8.96
CA ALA A 173 17.24 5.78 -9.07
C ALA A 173 17.20 7.29 -8.84
N GLU A 174 17.99 7.80 -7.90
CA GLU A 174 18.10 9.24 -7.62
C GLU A 174 18.70 10.02 -8.79
N ALA A 175 19.81 9.55 -9.35
CA ALA A 175 20.39 10.17 -10.54
C ALA A 175 19.38 10.20 -11.71
N ALA A 176 18.67 9.08 -11.94
CA ALA A 176 17.63 8.99 -12.95
C ALA A 176 16.43 9.91 -12.68
N ALA A 177 16.02 10.04 -11.40
CA ALA A 177 14.91 10.89 -11.01
C ALA A 177 15.24 12.38 -11.20
N TRP A 178 16.44 12.83 -10.81
CA TRP A 178 16.89 14.19 -11.08
C TRP A 178 16.97 14.47 -12.58
N GLN A 179 17.55 13.56 -13.37
CA GLN A 179 17.57 13.68 -14.83
C GLN A 179 16.14 13.79 -15.40
N ALA A 180 15.20 13.00 -14.91
CA ALA A 180 13.80 13.08 -15.33
C ALA A 180 13.18 14.45 -14.98
N THR A 181 13.50 15.06 -13.83
CA THR A 181 13.04 16.42 -13.51
C THR A 181 13.55 17.47 -14.50
N GLU A 182 14.75 17.28 -15.06
CA GLU A 182 15.33 18.20 -16.04
C GLU A 182 14.71 18.00 -17.43
N LEU A 183 14.46 16.75 -17.83
CA LEU A 183 13.87 16.41 -19.13
C LEU A 183 12.39 16.80 -19.23
N VAL A 184 11.67 16.77 -18.11
CA VAL A 184 10.24 17.09 -18.07
C VAL A 184 9.88 17.97 -16.86
N PRO A 185 10.30 19.24 -16.87
CA PRO A 185 10.24 20.10 -15.68
C PRO A 185 8.84 20.44 -15.21
N ALA A 186 7.79 20.22 -16.00
CA ALA A 186 6.40 20.43 -15.60
C ALA A 186 5.76 19.21 -14.91
N ASP A 187 6.34 18.02 -15.05
CA ASP A 187 5.77 16.78 -14.54
C ASP A 187 6.09 16.59 -13.05
N PRO A 188 5.09 16.43 -12.17
CA PRO A 188 5.31 16.18 -10.75
C PRO A 188 5.77 14.74 -10.44
N THR A 189 5.64 13.80 -11.38
CA THR A 189 5.89 12.37 -11.14
C THR A 189 7.35 12.07 -10.72
N PRO A 190 8.38 12.63 -11.39
CA PRO A 190 9.76 12.49 -10.92
C PRO A 190 9.99 13.09 -9.52
N TRP A 191 9.31 14.18 -9.18
CA TRP A 191 9.39 14.78 -7.84
C TRP A 191 8.76 13.89 -6.77
N SER A 192 7.61 13.26 -7.06
CA SER A 192 7.04 12.25 -6.16
C SER A 192 7.97 11.04 -5.97
N THR A 193 8.74 10.68 -7.01
CA THR A 193 9.78 9.65 -6.93
C THR A 193 10.93 10.10 -6.01
N LEU A 194 11.38 11.36 -6.14
CA LEU A 194 12.39 11.96 -5.26
C LEU A 194 11.97 12.01 -3.78
N ILE A 195 10.69 12.22 -3.48
CA ILE A 195 10.17 12.11 -2.10
C ILE A 195 10.30 10.69 -1.57
N THR A 196 9.97 9.69 -2.39
CA THR A 196 10.13 8.27 -2.02
C THR A 196 11.60 7.92 -1.78
N LEU A 197 12.49 8.44 -2.63
CA LEU A 197 13.94 8.30 -2.50
C LEU A 197 14.50 8.97 -1.25
N GLY A 198 14.00 10.16 -0.89
CA GLY A 198 14.45 10.86 0.33
C GLY A 198 14.28 10.00 1.59
N ARG A 199 13.17 9.24 1.66
CA ARG A 199 12.97 8.23 2.72
C ARG A 199 13.95 7.06 2.59
N GLY A 200 14.11 6.49 1.41
CA GLY A 200 14.96 5.31 1.20
C GLY A 200 16.45 5.58 1.43
N LEU A 201 16.92 6.77 1.06
CA LEU A 201 18.30 7.24 1.20
C LEU A 201 18.57 7.90 2.55
N SER A 202 17.55 8.06 3.40
CA SER A 202 17.67 8.75 4.69
C SER A 202 18.34 10.12 4.55
N VAL A 203 17.88 10.93 3.59
CA VAL A 203 18.39 12.30 3.42
C VAL A 203 18.02 13.15 4.64
N ASP A 204 18.73 14.27 4.82
CA ASP A 204 18.41 15.24 5.86
C ASP A 204 17.17 16.08 5.52
N HIS A 205 16.69 16.84 6.50
CA HIS A 205 15.48 17.65 6.37
C HIS A 205 15.63 18.76 5.33
N GLU A 206 16.81 19.35 5.17
CA GLU A 206 17.07 20.42 4.19
C GLU A 206 16.94 19.89 2.76
N ASP A 207 17.56 18.74 2.49
CA ASP A 207 17.46 18.10 1.19
C ASP A 207 16.05 17.56 0.91
N PHE A 208 15.37 17.01 1.92
CA PHE A 208 13.98 16.61 1.80
C PHE A 208 13.07 17.80 1.44
N ASP A 209 13.23 18.93 2.13
CA ASP A 209 12.45 20.14 1.87
C ASP A 209 12.65 20.66 0.45
N ARG A 210 13.87 20.61 -0.09
CA ARG A 210 14.14 20.95 -1.48
C ARG A 210 13.35 20.09 -2.47
N ARG A 211 13.31 18.77 -2.25
CA ARG A 211 12.51 17.84 -3.08
C ARG A 211 11.01 18.12 -2.92
N TRP A 212 10.59 18.39 -1.69
CA TRP A 212 9.20 18.69 -1.35
C TRP A 212 8.71 19.96 -2.04
N GLN A 213 9.51 21.03 -2.03
CA GLN A 213 9.15 22.27 -2.74
C GLN A 213 8.98 22.04 -4.23
N GLY A 214 9.88 21.29 -4.88
CA GLY A 214 9.72 21.01 -6.31
C GLY A 214 8.45 20.23 -6.64
N LEU A 215 8.01 19.31 -5.77
CA LEU A 215 6.69 18.69 -5.93
C LEU A 215 5.55 19.70 -5.72
N MET A 216 5.62 20.49 -4.65
CA MET A 216 4.56 21.44 -4.28
C MET A 216 4.38 22.55 -5.31
N GLU A 217 5.44 23.00 -5.98
CA GLU A 217 5.37 23.97 -7.08
C GLU A 217 4.53 23.48 -8.27
N ARG A 218 4.51 22.16 -8.50
CA ARG A 218 3.88 21.54 -9.68
C ARG A 218 2.49 20.97 -9.36
N ALA A 219 2.37 20.31 -8.22
CA ALA A 219 1.15 19.64 -7.80
C ALA A 219 1.01 19.68 -6.26
N PRO A 220 0.51 20.80 -5.69
CA PRO A 220 0.37 20.98 -4.25
C PRO A 220 -0.49 19.92 -3.54
N LEU A 221 -1.38 19.26 -4.29
CA LEU A 221 -2.30 18.23 -3.79
C LEU A 221 -1.94 16.82 -4.26
N HIS A 222 -0.74 16.60 -4.82
CA HIS A 222 -0.32 15.31 -5.38
C HIS A 222 -0.37 14.18 -4.35
N ARG A 223 -1.39 13.31 -4.45
CA ARG A 223 -1.76 12.41 -3.34
C ARG A 223 -0.64 11.47 -2.93
N ARG A 224 -0.07 10.75 -3.90
CA ARG A 224 1.04 9.82 -3.65
C ARG A 224 2.29 10.49 -3.07
N GLY A 225 2.51 11.76 -3.41
CA GLY A 225 3.62 12.53 -2.91
C GLY A 225 3.45 12.86 -1.42
N HIS A 226 2.25 13.29 -1.03
CA HIS A 226 1.87 13.46 0.37
C HIS A 226 1.96 12.15 1.16
N ASP A 227 1.49 11.05 0.58
CA ASP A 227 1.59 9.73 1.20
C ASP A 227 3.05 9.28 1.41
N SER A 228 3.93 9.58 0.46
CA SER A 228 5.35 9.25 0.58
C SER A 228 6.05 10.15 1.60
N ALA A 229 5.69 11.44 1.64
CA ALA A 229 6.21 12.41 2.60
C ALA A 229 5.78 12.09 4.04
N LEU A 230 4.54 11.66 4.27
CA LEU A 230 4.09 11.23 5.60
C LEU A 230 4.99 10.12 6.18
N GLN A 231 5.40 9.17 5.33
CA GLN A 231 6.27 8.08 5.74
C GLN A 231 7.70 8.56 6.06
N TYR A 232 8.21 9.56 5.35
CA TYR A 232 9.50 10.16 5.67
C TYR A 232 9.49 10.73 7.10
N TRP A 233 8.41 11.42 7.47
CA TRP A 233 8.24 12.03 8.79
C TRP A 233 7.90 11.04 9.91
N CYS A 234 7.66 9.76 9.63
CA CYS A 234 7.41 8.76 10.68
C CYS A 234 8.64 8.57 11.57
N ALA A 235 8.43 8.25 12.85
CA ALA A 235 9.49 8.01 13.83
C ALA A 235 10.46 6.87 13.48
N LYS A 236 10.00 5.88 12.69
CA LYS A 236 10.83 4.77 12.19
C LYS A 236 11.73 5.16 11.00
N TRP A 237 11.60 6.40 10.52
CA TRP A 237 12.36 6.98 9.42
C TRP A 237 13.07 8.25 9.92
N GLN A 238 12.79 9.41 9.34
CA GLN A 238 13.58 10.64 9.54
C GLN A 238 12.87 11.70 10.39
N GLY A 239 11.73 11.37 11.00
CA GLY A 239 10.98 12.30 11.84
C GLY A 239 10.62 11.73 13.21
N SER A 240 9.48 12.17 13.71
CA SER A 240 8.88 11.82 15.00
C SER A 240 7.37 11.68 14.86
N HIS A 241 6.70 11.14 15.87
CA HIS A 241 5.24 11.06 15.84
C HIS A 241 4.60 12.45 15.77
N GLU A 242 5.19 13.43 16.45
CA GLU A 242 4.76 14.82 16.46
C GLU A 242 4.91 15.48 15.07
N GLU A 243 6.06 15.30 14.40
CA GLU A 243 6.30 15.82 13.05
C GLU A 243 5.39 15.16 12.01
N MET A 244 5.22 13.83 12.09
CA MET A 244 4.28 13.08 11.23
C MET A 244 2.85 13.60 11.37
N VAL A 245 2.38 13.78 12.61
CA VAL A 245 1.02 14.30 12.86
C VAL A 245 0.89 15.75 12.42
N ALA A 246 1.90 16.58 12.64
CA ALA A 246 1.92 17.95 12.15
C ALA A 246 1.82 18.01 10.62
N PHE A 247 2.58 17.16 9.91
CA PHE A 247 2.52 17.02 8.46
C PHE A 247 1.13 16.59 7.99
N ALA A 248 0.57 15.53 8.58
CA ALA A 248 -0.77 15.03 8.24
C ALA A 248 -1.86 16.09 8.42
N ARG A 249 -1.80 16.84 9.53
CA ARG A 249 -2.74 17.95 9.81
C ARG A 249 -2.60 19.09 8.82
N SER A 250 -1.38 19.45 8.43
CA SER A 250 -1.13 20.47 7.41
C SER A 250 -1.72 20.04 6.06
N GLY A 251 -1.52 18.79 5.64
CA GLY A 251 -2.12 18.24 4.42
C GLY A 251 -3.65 18.27 4.44
N ALA A 252 -4.26 17.72 5.50
CA ALA A 252 -5.72 17.68 5.63
C ALA A 252 -6.36 19.08 5.70
N ALA A 253 -5.66 20.08 6.26
CA ALA A 253 -6.12 21.47 6.28
C ALA A 253 -6.07 22.14 4.88
N LYS A 254 -5.17 21.71 3.99
CA LYS A 254 -5.07 22.22 2.61
C LYS A 254 -6.22 21.72 1.73
N SER A 255 -6.61 20.46 1.88
CA SER A 255 -7.69 19.88 1.08
C SER A 255 -8.29 18.63 1.74
N PRO A 256 -9.63 18.45 1.69
CA PRO A 256 -10.28 17.21 2.07
C PRO A 256 -9.76 15.96 1.34
N THR A 257 -9.20 16.12 0.13
CA THR A 257 -8.56 15.03 -0.64
C THR A 257 -7.33 14.42 0.05
N LEU A 258 -6.79 15.11 1.06
CA LEU A 258 -5.64 14.68 1.87
C LEU A 258 -6.05 14.27 3.30
N SER A 259 -7.35 14.21 3.60
CA SER A 259 -7.87 13.84 4.92
C SER A 259 -7.46 12.42 5.36
N GLY A 260 -7.20 11.52 4.41
CA GLY A 260 -6.69 10.16 4.69
C GLY A 260 -5.34 10.15 5.42
N LEU A 261 -4.52 11.20 5.29
CA LEU A 261 -3.24 11.32 6.00
C LEU A 261 -3.40 11.28 7.52
N ILE A 262 -4.50 11.81 8.06
CA ILE A 262 -4.78 11.78 9.49
C ILE A 262 -4.96 10.34 9.97
N ILE A 263 -5.72 9.56 9.21
CA ILE A 263 -6.03 8.17 9.54
C ILE A 263 -4.77 7.32 9.47
N ARG A 264 -3.95 7.58 8.46
CA ARG A 264 -2.67 6.91 8.31
C ARG A 264 -1.66 7.30 9.39
N ALA A 265 -1.60 8.57 9.81
CA ALA A 265 -0.77 8.99 10.93
C ALA A 265 -1.20 8.31 12.25
N ALA A 266 -2.51 8.18 12.48
CA ALA A 266 -3.03 7.44 13.64
C ALA A 266 -2.66 5.96 13.56
N TYR A 267 -2.77 5.35 12.38
CA TYR A 267 -2.36 3.97 12.13
C TYR A 267 -0.86 3.75 12.40
N GLU A 268 0.01 4.61 11.88
CA GLU A 268 1.47 4.51 12.08
C GLU A 268 1.92 4.74 13.54
N TRP A 269 1.10 5.42 14.35
CA TRP A 269 1.39 5.65 15.78
C TRP A 269 0.75 4.59 16.70
N GLU A 270 -0.12 3.70 16.20
CA GLU A 270 -0.96 2.86 17.07
C GLU A 270 -0.16 1.86 17.92
N ASP A 271 0.98 1.40 17.42
CA ASP A 271 1.87 0.47 18.15
C ASP A 271 2.54 1.13 19.37
N ALA A 272 2.94 2.42 19.25
CA ALA A 272 3.55 3.17 20.34
C ALA A 272 2.51 3.89 21.22
N ASN A 273 1.31 4.12 20.71
CA ASN A 273 0.20 4.76 21.43
C ASN A 273 -1.13 4.05 21.15
N GLN A 274 -1.47 3.08 21.99
CA GLN A 274 -2.74 2.33 21.91
C GLN A 274 -3.99 3.23 22.06
N ARG A 275 -3.82 4.46 22.55
CA ARG A 275 -4.90 5.43 22.72
C ARG A 275 -5.01 6.47 21.61
N VAL A 276 -4.16 6.39 20.58
CA VAL A 276 -4.12 7.38 19.49
C VAL A 276 -5.49 7.60 18.83
N TRP A 277 -6.27 6.54 18.66
CA TRP A 277 -7.62 6.61 18.07
C TRP A 277 -8.67 7.31 18.97
N GLN A 278 -8.32 7.62 20.22
CA GLN A 278 -9.15 8.43 21.10
C GLN A 278 -8.74 9.91 21.13
N GLU A 279 -7.61 10.26 20.53
CA GLU A 279 -7.16 11.64 20.43
C GLU A 279 -8.15 12.49 19.63
N PRO A 280 -8.41 13.75 20.04
CA PRO A 280 -9.36 14.61 19.35
C PRO A 280 -9.05 14.79 17.86
N TRP A 281 -7.77 14.93 17.50
CA TRP A 281 -7.35 15.12 16.11
C TRP A 281 -7.62 13.88 15.24
N ALA A 282 -7.43 12.68 15.78
CA ALA A 282 -7.66 11.43 15.04
C ALA A 282 -9.16 11.20 14.83
N ARG A 283 -9.98 11.43 15.87
CA ARG A 283 -11.45 11.34 15.79
C ARG A 283 -12.02 12.35 14.81
N GLN A 284 -11.63 13.63 14.94
CA GLN A 284 -12.10 14.68 14.04
C GLN A 284 -11.67 14.41 12.59
N GLY A 285 -10.42 13.96 12.37
CA GLY A 285 -9.96 13.59 11.05
C GLY A 285 -10.74 12.43 10.44
N LEU A 286 -11.12 11.42 11.23
CA LEU A 286 -12.01 10.35 10.78
C LEU A 286 -13.38 10.88 10.34
N GLU A 287 -14.02 11.75 11.13
CA GLU A 287 -15.30 12.35 10.71
C GLU A 287 -15.16 13.18 9.43
N THR A 288 -14.10 13.99 9.31
CA THR A 288 -13.84 14.77 8.10
C THR A 288 -13.63 13.87 6.88
N HIS A 289 -12.87 12.79 7.04
CA HIS A 289 -12.60 11.84 5.97
C HIS A 289 -13.87 11.10 5.52
N LEU A 290 -14.68 10.63 6.47
CA LEU A 290 -15.97 9.99 6.19
C LEU A 290 -16.94 10.93 5.50
N ALA A 291 -17.04 12.19 5.97
CA ALA A 291 -17.90 13.20 5.35
C ALA A 291 -17.50 13.47 3.89
N TRP A 292 -16.20 13.60 3.62
CA TRP A 292 -15.70 13.80 2.26
C TRP A 292 -15.97 12.58 1.36
N LEU A 293 -15.72 11.36 1.84
CA LEU A 293 -16.01 10.11 1.12
C LEU A 293 -17.50 9.85 0.82
N SER A 294 -18.38 10.54 1.55
CA SER A 294 -19.83 10.48 1.39
C SER A 294 -20.37 11.57 0.44
N ALA A 295 -19.51 12.49 0.02
CA ALA A 295 -19.83 13.63 -0.86
C ALA A 295 -18.82 13.70 -2.00
N ASP A 296 -18.03 14.77 -2.10
CA ASP A 296 -17.12 15.07 -3.21
C ASP A 296 -16.05 13.99 -3.47
N GLY A 297 -15.71 13.20 -2.44
CA GLY A 297 -14.73 12.13 -2.51
C GLY A 297 -15.28 10.77 -2.94
N ALA A 298 -16.57 10.66 -3.28
CA ALA A 298 -17.22 9.37 -3.52
C ALA A 298 -16.56 8.53 -4.63
N ASP A 299 -16.10 9.20 -5.71
CA ASP A 299 -15.50 8.58 -6.91
C ASP A 299 -14.06 9.05 -7.15
N ASN A 300 -13.34 9.40 -6.08
CA ASN A 300 -11.98 9.92 -6.19
C ASN A 300 -10.99 8.86 -6.72
N HIS A 301 -9.86 9.31 -7.26
CA HIS A 301 -8.83 8.42 -7.83
C HIS A 301 -8.29 7.36 -6.84
N TYR A 302 -8.30 7.62 -5.55
CA TYR A 302 -7.78 6.75 -4.50
C TYR A 302 -8.89 6.17 -3.62
N VAL A 303 -10.12 6.08 -4.15
CA VAL A 303 -11.30 5.64 -3.39
C VAL A 303 -11.09 4.32 -2.65
N HIS A 304 -10.35 3.36 -3.23
CA HIS A 304 -10.09 2.08 -2.56
C HIS A 304 -9.21 2.22 -1.32
N ASP A 305 -8.16 3.05 -1.40
CA ASP A 305 -7.25 3.31 -0.28
C ASP A 305 -7.96 4.12 0.81
N ASP A 306 -8.69 5.16 0.42
CA ASP A 306 -9.42 6.01 1.35
C ASP A 306 -10.55 5.23 2.06
N LEU A 307 -11.28 4.36 1.35
CA LEU A 307 -12.27 3.47 1.97
C LEU A 307 -11.61 2.52 2.97
N GLY A 308 -10.46 1.92 2.65
CA GLY A 308 -9.76 1.02 3.57
C GLY A 308 -9.17 1.74 4.79
N TRP A 309 -8.67 2.97 4.63
CA TRP A 309 -8.30 3.82 5.77
C TRP A 309 -9.51 4.15 6.64
N ALA A 310 -10.63 4.59 6.04
CA ALA A 310 -11.87 4.86 6.77
C ALA A 310 -12.36 3.64 7.57
N ILE A 311 -12.37 2.46 6.95
CA ILE A 311 -12.70 1.18 7.60
C ILE A 311 -11.79 0.94 8.81
N THR A 312 -10.49 1.14 8.65
CA THR A 312 -9.53 0.98 9.74
C THR A 312 -9.86 1.91 10.91
N GLY A 313 -10.12 3.19 10.64
CA GLY A 313 -10.53 4.14 11.68
C GLY A 313 -11.84 3.76 12.38
N LEU A 314 -12.85 3.30 11.64
CA LEU A 314 -14.12 2.83 12.19
C LEU A 314 -13.92 1.61 13.11
N MET A 315 -13.14 0.62 12.68
CA MET A 315 -12.85 -0.57 13.49
C MET A 315 -12.08 -0.22 14.78
N ARG A 316 -11.08 0.66 14.67
CA ARG A 316 -10.26 1.10 15.81
C ARG A 316 -11.06 1.94 16.82
N THR A 317 -12.11 2.62 16.35
CA THR A 317 -13.05 3.39 17.18
C THR A 317 -14.31 2.60 17.58
N LYS A 318 -14.36 1.28 17.33
CA LYS A 318 -15.49 0.37 17.68
C LYS A 318 -16.82 0.72 17.00
N ARG A 319 -16.74 1.28 15.80
CA ARG A 319 -17.86 1.61 14.92
C ARG A 319 -18.01 0.59 13.79
N ASP A 320 -17.84 -0.69 14.11
CA ASP A 320 -17.73 -1.78 13.14
C ASP A 320 -18.93 -1.88 12.18
N ALA A 321 -20.14 -1.60 12.65
CA ALA A 321 -21.35 -1.63 11.83
C ALA A 321 -21.32 -0.60 10.68
N GLU A 322 -20.65 0.54 10.87
CA GLU A 322 -20.52 1.59 9.87
C GLU A 322 -19.49 1.23 8.79
N ALA A 323 -18.60 0.25 9.06
CA ALA A 323 -17.62 -0.22 8.07
C ALA A 323 -18.24 -1.16 7.03
N ILE A 324 -19.38 -1.81 7.32
CA ILE A 324 -20.07 -2.73 6.41
C ILE A 324 -20.42 -2.07 5.07
N PRO A 325 -21.09 -0.90 5.01
CA PRO A 325 -21.38 -0.25 3.73
C PRO A 325 -20.12 0.17 2.96
N LEU A 326 -19.00 0.44 3.64
CA LEU A 326 -17.72 0.72 2.97
C LEU A 326 -17.13 -0.55 2.35
N PHE A 327 -17.22 -1.69 3.03
CA PHE A 327 -16.86 -2.99 2.43
C PHE A 327 -17.76 -3.39 1.27
N GLN A 328 -19.06 -3.07 1.31
CA GLN A 328 -19.97 -3.27 0.18
C GLN A 328 -19.51 -2.45 -1.04
N ARG A 329 -19.11 -1.19 -0.84
CA ARG A 329 -18.57 -0.33 -1.91
C ARG A 329 -17.27 -0.88 -2.52
N LEU A 330 -16.38 -1.44 -1.70
CA LEU A 330 -15.14 -2.07 -2.17
C LEU A 330 -15.39 -3.37 -2.94
N GLY A 331 -16.48 -4.07 -2.64
CA GLY A 331 -16.82 -5.35 -3.26
C GLY A 331 -15.74 -6.40 -3.01
N ALA A 332 -15.23 -6.98 -4.10
CA ALA A 332 -14.21 -8.03 -4.07
C ALA A 332 -12.77 -7.52 -4.01
N TYR A 333 -12.54 -6.21 -4.04
CA TYR A 333 -11.20 -5.65 -4.17
C TYR A 333 -10.48 -5.53 -2.83
N ALA A 334 -9.40 -6.30 -2.65
CA ALA A 334 -8.50 -6.22 -1.50
C ALA A 334 -7.18 -5.49 -1.79
N GLY A 335 -7.02 -4.91 -2.99
CA GLY A 335 -5.78 -4.27 -3.43
C GLY A 335 -5.67 -2.79 -3.04
N GLY A 336 -6.37 -2.34 -2.00
CA GLY A 336 -6.22 -0.99 -1.45
C GLY A 336 -5.42 -0.99 -0.15
N GLU A 337 -5.04 0.20 0.30
CA GLU A 337 -4.52 0.38 1.66
C GLU A 337 -5.62 0.21 2.72
N PRO A 338 -5.33 -0.30 3.94
CA PRO A 338 -4.01 -0.73 4.41
C PRO A 338 -3.63 -2.16 4.02
N TRP A 339 -4.49 -2.91 3.32
CA TRP A 339 -4.27 -4.34 3.14
C TRP A 339 -3.02 -4.64 2.32
N ASN A 340 -2.72 -3.83 1.31
CA ASN A 340 -1.49 -3.91 0.53
C ASN A 340 -0.21 -3.66 1.35
N TYR A 341 -0.32 -3.03 2.52
CA TYR A 341 0.79 -2.85 3.45
C TYR A 341 1.23 -4.17 4.13
N HIS A 342 0.40 -5.22 4.04
CA HIS A 342 0.64 -6.53 4.64
C HIS A 342 1.02 -7.58 3.60
N SER A 343 1.67 -8.65 4.06
CA SER A 343 2.11 -9.75 3.20
C SER A 343 0.96 -10.60 2.63
N ASP A 344 -0.19 -10.63 3.30
CA ASP A 344 -1.41 -11.31 2.86
C ASP A 344 -2.61 -10.32 2.83
N PRO A 345 -2.72 -9.46 1.78
CA PRO A 345 -3.78 -8.47 1.68
C PRO A 345 -5.18 -9.10 1.65
N VAL A 346 -5.36 -10.19 0.89
CA VAL A 346 -6.65 -10.87 0.72
C VAL A 346 -7.11 -11.50 2.03
N GLY A 347 -6.20 -12.21 2.72
CA GLY A 347 -6.50 -12.79 4.03
C GLY A 347 -6.87 -11.73 5.06
N TYR A 348 -6.13 -10.61 5.09
CA TYR A 348 -6.39 -9.53 6.04
C TYR A 348 -7.73 -8.82 5.75
N PHE A 349 -8.03 -8.54 4.49
CA PHE A 349 -9.30 -7.97 4.05
C PHE A 349 -10.49 -8.85 4.46
N CYS A 350 -10.43 -10.15 4.16
CA CYS A 350 -11.47 -11.10 4.54
C CYS A 350 -11.64 -11.20 6.06
N TYR A 351 -10.52 -11.21 6.80
CA TYR A 351 -10.53 -11.27 8.26
C TYR A 351 -11.24 -10.04 8.86
N GLN A 352 -10.96 -8.84 8.35
CA GLN A 352 -11.65 -7.64 8.81
C GLN A 352 -13.14 -7.67 8.48
N ARG A 353 -13.52 -8.11 7.27
CA ARG A 353 -14.94 -8.30 6.87
C ARG A 353 -15.68 -9.23 7.82
N ALA A 354 -15.11 -10.39 8.14
CA ALA A 354 -15.69 -11.33 9.08
C ALA A 354 -15.76 -10.75 10.50
N THR A 355 -14.75 -10.00 10.92
CA THR A 355 -14.70 -9.32 12.23
C THR A 355 -15.83 -8.31 12.39
N VAL A 356 -16.02 -7.42 11.41
CA VAL A 356 -17.07 -6.39 11.48
C VAL A 356 -18.47 -7.00 11.43
N CYS A 357 -18.68 -8.04 10.62
CA CYS A 357 -19.95 -8.77 10.57
C CYS A 357 -20.27 -9.43 11.92
N LEU A 358 -19.28 -10.09 12.55
CA LEU A 358 -19.45 -10.70 13.86
C LEU A 358 -19.77 -9.68 14.95
N ALA A 359 -19.15 -8.50 14.90
CA ALA A 359 -19.42 -7.40 15.83
C ALA A 359 -20.84 -6.83 15.65
N ALA A 360 -21.30 -6.68 14.40
CA ALA A 360 -22.64 -6.20 14.09
C ALA A 360 -23.75 -7.16 14.56
N LYS A 361 -23.52 -8.49 14.55
CA LYS A 361 -24.48 -9.48 15.07
C LYS A 361 -24.77 -9.35 16.58
N LYS A 362 -23.84 -8.76 17.34
CA LYS A 362 -23.93 -8.66 18.82
C LYS A 362 -24.67 -7.40 19.29
N ARG A 363 -25.04 -6.51 18.38
CA ARG A 363 -25.88 -5.34 18.62
C ARG A 363 -27.29 -5.66 18.15
#